data_AF-A0A9E0I4F8-F1
#
_entry.id   AF-A0A9E0I4F8-F1
#
_cell.length_a   1.000
_cell.length_b   1.000
_cell.length_c   1.000
_cell.angle_alpha   90.00
_cell.angle_beta   90.00
_cell.angle_gamma   90.00
#
_symmetry.space_group_name_H-M   'P 1'
#
loop_
_entity.id
_entity.type
_entity.pdbx_description
1 polymer ?
#
loop_
_entity_poly.entity_id
_entity_poly.type
_entity_poly.pdbx_seq_one_letter_code
_entity_poly.pdbx_strand_id
1 'polypeptide(L)' 'MIKVGIVGGTGYTGVELLRLLSQHPQVQLQAITSRKEAGLPAADMYP' A
#
# COMPACT_ATOMS: atom_id res chain seq x y z
N MET A 1 -1.19 -11.71 -13.51
CA MET A 1 -0.90 -10.58 -12.61
C MET A 1 -2.13 -10.35 -11.74
N ILE A 2 -1.97 -10.44 -10.42
CA ILE A 2 -3.04 -10.32 -9.42
C ILE A 2 -3.17 -8.86 -9.03
N LYS A 3 -4.37 -8.29 -9.14
CA LYS A 3 -4.64 -6.91 -8.72
C LYS A 3 -4.94 -6.88 -7.24
N VAL A 4 -4.24 -6.02 -6.49
CA VAL A 4 -4.38 -5.94 -5.03
C VAL A 4 -4.68 -4.51 -4.59
N GLY A 5 -5.61 -4.39 -3.64
CA GLY A 5 -5.86 -3.17 -2.88
C GLY A 5 -5.58 -3.40 -1.39
N ILE A 6 -4.94 -2.43 -0.73
CA ILE A 6 -4.64 -2.47 0.71
C ILE A 6 -5.57 -1.50 1.45
N VAL A 7 -6.38 -2.01 2.38
CA VAL A 7 -7.26 -1.19 3.23
C VAL A 7 -6.61 -1.00 4.60
N GLY A 8 -6.44 0.25 5.04
CA GLY A 8 -5.72 0.57 6.28
C GLY A 8 -4.20 0.53 6.11
N GLY A 9 -3.72 0.97 4.94
CA GLY A 9 -2.32 0.84 4.54
C GLY A 9 -1.30 1.64 5.36
N THR A 10 -1.75 2.58 6.20
CA THR A 10 -0.88 3.40 7.07
C THR A 10 -0.60 2.77 8.43
N GLY A 11 -1.24 1.65 8.77
CA GLY A 11 -0.83 0.85 9.93
C GLY A 11 0.48 0.11 9.64
N TYR A 12 1.25 -0.24 10.67
CA TYR A 12 2.55 -0.92 10.51
C TYR A 12 2.47 -2.18 9.64
N THR A 13 1.41 -2.99 9.80
CA THR A 13 1.19 -4.17 8.98
C THR A 13 0.85 -3.83 7.53
N GLY A 14 0.13 -2.73 7.30
CA GLY A 14 -0.22 -2.25 5.96
C GLY A 14 1.02 -1.78 5.18
N VAL A 15 1.94 -1.11 5.87
CA VAL A 15 3.21 -0.65 5.31
C VAL A 15 4.12 -1.83 4.96
N GLU A 16 4.23 -2.83 5.84
CA GLU A 16 5.01 -4.04 5.54
C GLU A 16 4.40 -4.84 4.39
N LEU A 17 3.07 -4.92 4.33
CA LEU A 17 2.38 -5.55 3.20
C LEU A 17 2.67 -4.80 1.90
N LEU A 18 2.64 -3.46 1.91
CA LEU A 18 3.03 -2.63 0.77
C LEU A 18 4.47 -2.91 0.34
N ARG A 19 5.42 -2.94 1.30
CA ARG A 19 6.84 -3.22 1.04
C ARG A 19 7.03 -4.57 0.35
N LEU A 20 6.40 -5.63 0.86
CA LEU A 20 6.48 -6.98 0.28
C LEU A 20 5.83 -7.07 -1.10
N LEU A 21 4.61 -6.52 -1.26
CA LEU A 21 3.85 -6.63 -2.51
C LEU A 21 4.41 -5.74 -3.61
N SER A 22 5.05 -4.62 -3.28
CA SER A 22 5.69 -3.72 -4.26
C SER A 22 6.81 -4.40 -5.06
N GLN A 23 7.42 -5.45 -4.49
CA GLN A 23 8.50 -6.21 -5.11
C GLN A 23 8.02 -7.55 -5.70
N HIS A 24 6.74 -7.89 -5.56
CA HIS A 24 6.25 -9.21 -5.95
C HIS A 24 5.93 -9.27 -7.45
N PRO A 25 6.59 -10.14 -8.24
CA PRO A 25 6.57 -10.09 -9.71
C PRO A 25 5.20 -10.38 -10.33
N GLN A 26 4.30 -11.02 -9.58
CA GLN A 26 2.96 -11.37 -10.06
C GLN A 26 1.86 -10.43 -9.53
N VAL A 27 2.20 -9.38 -8.79
CA VAL A 27 1.24 -8.47 -8.14
C VAL A 27 1.28 -7.10 -8.79
N GLN A 28 0.10 -6.50 -8.96
CA GLN A 28 -0.07 -5.10 -9.31
C GLN A 28 -0.88 -4.42 -8.22
N LEU A 29 -0.24 -3.51 -7.49
CA LEU A 29 -0.91 -2.66 -6.50
C LEU A 29 -1.76 -1.62 -7.24
N GLN A 30 -3.06 -1.60 -6.94
CA GLN A 30 -4.04 -0.71 -7.56
C GLN A 30 -4.49 0.41 -6.62
N ALA A 31 -4.58 0.11 -5.32
CA ALA A 31 -5.05 1.07 -4.33
C ALA A 31 -4.42 0.80 -2.97
N ILE A 32 -4.22 1.88 -2.22
CA ILE A 32 -3.94 1.87 -0.80
C ILE A 32 -4.84 2.92 -0.16
N THR A 33 -5.52 2.59 0.92
CA THR A 33 -6.46 3.50 1.57
C THR A 33 -6.17 3.65 3.06
N SER A 34 -6.50 4.83 3.58
CA SER A 34 -6.57 5.12 5.00
C SER A 34 -7.77 6.03 5.28
N ARG A 35 -8.27 6.01 6.51
CA ARG A 35 -9.31 6.94 6.98
C ARG A 35 -8.74 8.33 7.32
N LYS A 36 -7.49 8.40 7.81
CA LYS A 36 -6.89 9.64 8.30
C LYS A 36 -6.02 10.33 7.24
N GLU A 37 -5.36 9.55 6.40
CA GLU A 37 -4.36 10.04 5.44
C GLU A 37 -4.85 9.93 3.98
N ALA A 38 -6.17 10.02 3.75
CA ALA A 38 -6.75 9.99 2.41
C ALA A 38 -6.25 11.20 1.57
N GLY A 39 -5.81 10.93 0.34
CA GLY A 39 -5.31 11.96 -0.58
C GLY A 39 -3.81 12.27 -0.48
N LEU A 40 -3.11 11.70 0.51
CA LEU A 40 -1.66 11.79 0.61
C LEU A 40 -1.01 10.60 -0.13
N PRO A 41 0.04 10.83 -0.96
CA PRO A 41 0.84 9.76 -1.51
C PRO A 41 1.48 8.90 -0.41
N ALA A 42 1.45 7.58 -0.59
CA ALA A 42 2.07 6.66 0.38
C ALA A 42 3.59 6.88 0.53
N ALA A 43 4.26 7.29 -0.56
CA ALA A 43 5.70 7.60 -0.57
C ALA A 43 6.06 8.83 0.29
N ASP A 44 5.13 9.77 0.49
CA ASP A 44 5.38 10.96 1.30
C ASP A 44 5.37 10.63 2.80
N MET A 45 4.71 9.53 3.20
CA MET A 45 4.72 9.03 4.57
C MET A 45 5.86 8.07 4.86
N TYR A 46 6.30 7.31 3.86
CA TYR A 46 7.31 6.26 3.97
C TYR A 46 8.25 6.31 2.75
N PRO A 47 9.30 7.16 2.77
CA PRO A 47 10.25 7.30 1.68
C PRO A 47 11.19 6.10 1.53
#